data_AF-A0A9E7U7N6-F1
#
_entry.id   AF-A0A9E7U7N6-F1
#
_cell.length_a   1.000
_cell.length_b   1.000
_cell.length_c   1.000
_cell.angle_alpha   90.00
_cell.angle_beta   90.00
_cell.angle_gamma   90.00
#
_symmetry.space_group_name_H-M   'P 1'
#
loop_
_entity.id
_entity.type
_entity.pdbx_description
1 polymer ?
#
loop_
_entity_poly.entity_id
_entity_poly.type
_entity_poly.pdbx_seq_one_letter_code
_entity_poly.pdbx_strand_id
1 'polypeptide(L)'
;MAHIHLGEGSFPLWALVLWTLLGVGLISAVVYRVRKGGIKTHQIALAGIGAAASFAIFQLNIPVWGGIHMNLTGLVGILAGPLLGALIALVVNIFSAALGHGAVGLLGANTLVNASEAIVAYYAFKTLMGMDWDVFPASASAATLGLSAGAFLMGAIIVISGVNGSALPRGDLTVAVAGLVGLNLGVAVIEGLLTGFIVQFLASVRPDLVGLTDRDTREETTGVTA
;
A
#
# COMPACT_ATOMS: atom_id res chain seq x y z
N MET A 1 -7.35 -8.19 17.92
CA MET A 1 -7.21 -8.22 16.46
C MET A 1 -6.21 -7.16 16.10
N ALA A 2 -5.03 -7.55 15.63
CA ALA A 2 -3.86 -6.69 15.51
C ALA A 2 -3.44 -6.58 14.03
N HIS A 3 -4.29 -5.98 13.20
CA HIS A 3 -3.96 -5.13 12.05
C HIS A 3 -5.27 -4.45 11.62
N ILE A 4 -5.23 -3.13 11.36
CA ILE A 4 -6.39 -2.25 11.49
C ILE A 4 -6.95 -1.87 10.14
N HIS A 5 -8.16 -2.34 9.87
CA HIS A 5 -9.15 -1.48 9.25
C HIS A 5 -9.79 -0.66 10.34
N LEU A 6 -9.96 0.63 10.09
CA LEU A 6 -10.77 1.44 10.98
C LEU A 6 -12.17 0.83 11.01
N GLY A 7 -12.62 0.38 12.18
CA GLY A 7 -13.89 -0.34 12.31
C GLY A 7 -15.09 0.58 12.11
N GLU A 8 -16.21 0.02 11.68
CA GLU A 8 -17.44 0.81 11.46
C GLU A 8 -17.88 1.49 12.77
N GLY A 9 -18.35 2.74 12.67
CA GLY A 9 -18.75 3.52 13.84
C GLY A 9 -17.62 3.97 14.78
N SER A 10 -16.35 3.63 14.51
CA SER A 10 -15.21 3.97 15.38
C SER A 10 -14.96 5.47 15.48
N PHE A 11 -15.35 6.24 14.47
CA PHE A 11 -15.01 7.66 14.34
C PHE A 11 -16.23 8.57 14.32
N PRO A 12 -16.08 9.83 14.76
CA PRO A 12 -17.16 10.81 14.69
C PRO A 12 -17.51 11.15 13.24
N LEU A 13 -18.76 11.55 12.99
CA LEU A 13 -19.28 11.80 11.63
C LEU A 13 -18.44 12.80 10.82
N TRP A 14 -17.89 13.83 11.46
CA TRP A 14 -17.04 14.81 10.79
C TRP A 14 -15.78 14.18 10.20
N ALA A 15 -15.20 13.19 10.90
CA ALA A 15 -14.01 12.49 10.43
C ALA A 15 -14.36 11.58 9.25
N LEU A 16 -15.49 10.87 9.30
CA LEU A 16 -15.98 10.08 8.16
C LEU A 16 -16.12 10.96 6.91
N VAL A 17 -16.77 12.12 7.04
CA VAL A 17 -16.94 13.06 5.93
C VAL A 17 -15.60 13.55 5.41
N LEU A 18 -14.71 14.00 6.31
CA LEU A 18 -13.39 14.51 5.94
C LEU A 18 -12.56 13.48 5.15
N TRP A 19 -12.38 12.28 5.71
CA TRP A 19 -11.56 11.24 5.07
C TRP A 19 -12.19 10.68 3.80
N THR A 20 -13.52 10.64 3.74
CA THR A 20 -14.23 10.29 2.50
C THR A 20 -13.98 11.33 1.41
N LEU A 21 -14.10 12.63 1.71
CA LEU A 21 -13.83 13.68 0.74
C LEU A 21 -12.38 13.67 0.25
N LEU A 22 -11.41 13.47 1.16
CA LEU A 22 -10.00 13.34 0.79
C LEU A 22 -9.74 12.09 -0.07
N GLY A 23 -10.33 10.95 0.28
CA GLY A 23 -10.24 9.71 -0.50
C GLY A 23 -10.85 9.85 -1.89
N VAL A 24 -12.04 10.45 -2.00
CA VAL A 24 -12.69 10.76 -3.29
C VAL A 24 -11.83 11.71 -4.10
N GLY A 25 -11.25 12.74 -3.49
CA GLY A 25 -10.33 13.67 -4.15
C GLY A 25 -9.11 12.97 -4.74
N LEU A 26 -8.44 12.11 -3.95
CA LEU A 26 -7.31 11.31 -4.41
C LEU A 26 -7.71 10.41 -5.58
N ILE A 27 -8.75 9.60 -5.42
CA ILE A 27 -9.18 8.65 -6.45
C ILE A 27 -9.65 9.39 -7.72
N SER A 28 -10.34 10.52 -7.59
CA SER A 28 -10.74 11.34 -8.74
C SER A 28 -9.52 11.85 -9.51
N ALA A 29 -8.48 12.31 -8.80
CA ALA A 29 -7.23 12.74 -9.42
C ALA A 29 -6.50 11.57 -10.11
N VAL A 30 -6.47 10.40 -9.47
CA VAL A 30 -5.88 9.17 -10.04
C VAL A 30 -6.62 8.76 -11.30
N VAL A 31 -7.95 8.62 -11.26
CA VAL A 31 -8.78 8.27 -12.42
C VAL A 31 -8.62 9.27 -13.55
N TYR A 32 -8.59 10.57 -13.24
CA TYR A 32 -8.35 11.62 -14.23
C TYR A 32 -7.01 11.45 -14.94
N ARG A 33 -5.92 11.22 -14.18
CA ARG A 33 -4.58 11.02 -14.75
C ARG A 33 -4.49 9.73 -15.58
N VAL A 34 -5.06 8.65 -15.07
CA VAL A 34 -5.14 7.36 -15.76
C VAL A 34 -5.88 7.50 -17.09
N ARG A 35 -7.01 8.21 -17.10
CA ARG A 35 -7.79 8.47 -18.32
C ARG A 35 -7.03 9.32 -19.34
N LYS A 36 -6.25 10.32 -18.88
CA LYS A 36 -5.43 11.16 -19.77
C LYS A 36 -4.20 10.44 -20.31
N GLY A 37 -3.55 9.62 -19.49
CA GLY A 37 -2.33 8.89 -19.89
C GLY A 37 -2.60 7.62 -20.71
N GLY A 38 -3.83 7.12 -20.68
CA GLY A 38 -4.18 5.82 -21.24
C GLY A 38 -3.67 4.65 -20.40
N ILE A 39 -4.27 3.48 -20.57
CA ILE A 39 -3.83 2.22 -19.95
C ILE A 39 -3.67 1.18 -21.03
N LYS A 40 -2.55 0.47 -21.03
CA LYS A 40 -2.34 -0.69 -21.91
C LYS A 40 -3.01 -1.94 -21.33
N THR A 41 -3.49 -2.83 -22.17
CA THR A 41 -4.20 -4.07 -21.74
C THR A 41 -3.42 -4.90 -20.73
N HIS A 42 -2.10 -5.03 -20.89
CA HIS A 42 -1.27 -5.79 -19.95
C HIS A 42 -1.20 -5.16 -18.55
N GLN A 43 -1.32 -3.83 -18.44
CA GLN A 43 -1.33 -3.14 -17.14
C GLN A 43 -2.64 -3.38 -16.41
N ILE A 44 -3.76 -3.49 -17.15
CA ILE A 44 -5.06 -3.87 -16.57
C ILE A 44 -5.00 -5.31 -16.06
N ALA A 45 -4.41 -6.22 -16.84
CA ALA A 45 -4.24 -7.61 -16.42
C ALA A 45 -3.36 -7.73 -15.16
N LEU A 46 -2.22 -7.01 -15.13
CA LEU A 46 -1.34 -6.95 -13.96
C LEU A 46 -2.06 -6.36 -12.74
N ALA A 47 -2.85 -5.30 -12.93
CA ALA A 47 -3.64 -4.70 -11.86
C ALA A 47 -4.70 -5.67 -11.32
N GLY A 48 -5.37 -6.44 -12.19
CA GLY A 48 -6.34 -7.45 -11.80
C GLY A 48 -5.72 -8.59 -10.99
N ILE A 49 -4.59 -9.13 -11.45
CA ILE A 49 -3.86 -10.20 -10.74
C ILE A 49 -3.31 -9.68 -9.41
N GLY A 50 -2.72 -8.47 -9.40
CA GLY A 50 -2.21 -7.82 -8.19
C GLY A 50 -3.32 -7.56 -7.17
N ALA A 51 -4.49 -7.09 -7.62
CA ALA A 51 -5.67 -6.89 -6.77
C ALA A 51 -6.16 -8.22 -6.18
N ALA A 52 -6.24 -9.29 -6.98
CA ALA A 52 -6.65 -10.59 -6.51
C ALA A 52 -5.68 -11.16 -5.46
N ALA A 53 -4.37 -11.08 -5.70
CA ALA A 53 -3.35 -11.55 -4.77
C ALA A 53 -3.34 -10.74 -3.46
N SER A 54 -3.36 -9.41 -3.56
CA SER A 54 -3.45 -8.50 -2.42
C SER A 54 -4.72 -8.76 -1.61
N PHE A 55 -5.87 -8.84 -2.26
CA PHE A 55 -7.14 -9.14 -1.61
C PHE A 55 -7.13 -10.50 -0.90
N ALA A 56 -6.66 -11.56 -1.57
CA ALA A 56 -6.65 -12.91 -1.00
C ALA A 56 -5.77 -13.02 0.24
N ILE A 57 -4.56 -12.46 0.20
CA ILE A 57 -3.64 -12.44 1.35
C ILE A 57 -4.19 -11.55 2.47
N PHE A 58 -4.84 -10.45 2.12
CA PHE A 58 -5.46 -9.56 3.08
C PHE A 58 -6.56 -10.22 3.92
N GLN A 59 -7.27 -11.22 3.37
CA GLN A 59 -8.27 -11.97 4.13
C GLN A 59 -7.66 -12.99 5.12
N LEU A 60 -6.36 -13.29 5.04
CA LEU A 60 -5.73 -14.25 5.93
C LEU A 60 -5.41 -13.59 7.28
N ASN A 61 -5.94 -14.16 8.36
CA ASN A 61 -5.57 -13.79 9.72
C ASN A 61 -4.50 -14.76 10.25
N ILE A 62 -3.27 -14.27 10.42
CA ILE A 62 -2.18 -15.03 11.03
C ILE A 62 -2.27 -14.84 12.55
N PRO A 63 -2.47 -15.90 13.36
CA PRO A 63 -2.71 -15.80 14.81
C PRO A 63 -1.42 -15.51 15.60
N VAL A 64 -0.64 -14.53 15.17
CA VAL A 64 0.57 -14.00 15.82
C VAL A 64 0.27 -12.58 16.27
N TRP A 65 0.80 -12.18 17.44
CA TRP A 65 0.62 -10.84 18.06
C TRP A 65 -0.82 -10.32 18.12
N GLY A 66 -1.81 -11.20 18.28
CA GLY A 66 -3.22 -10.81 18.37
C GLY A 66 -3.97 -10.78 17.04
N GLY A 67 -3.38 -11.33 15.97
CA GLY A 67 -4.00 -11.52 14.66
C GLY A 67 -3.48 -10.50 13.65
N ILE A 68 -2.45 -10.88 12.88
CA ILE A 68 -1.80 -10.05 11.87
C ILE A 68 -2.41 -10.30 10.49
N HIS A 69 -2.51 -9.23 9.71
CA HIS A 69 -2.88 -9.27 8.29
C HIS A 69 -1.71 -8.76 7.46
N MET A 70 -1.50 -9.39 6.31
CA MET A 70 -0.60 -8.89 5.27
C MET A 70 -1.45 -8.28 4.16
N ASN A 71 -1.01 -7.23 3.46
CA ASN A 71 -1.86 -6.59 2.44
C ASN A 71 -1.24 -6.55 1.03
N LEU A 72 0.05 -6.77 0.89
CA LEU A 72 0.83 -6.69 -0.35
C LEU A 72 0.70 -5.35 -1.09
N THR A 73 0.33 -4.26 -0.43
CA THR A 73 0.19 -2.94 -1.08
C THR A 73 1.53 -2.43 -1.59
N GLY A 74 2.62 -2.71 -0.86
CA GLY A 74 3.99 -2.41 -1.29
C GLY A 74 4.35 -3.12 -2.60
N LEU A 75 4.09 -4.43 -2.69
CA LEU A 75 4.30 -5.22 -3.91
C LEU A 75 3.47 -4.67 -5.08
N VAL A 76 2.18 -4.43 -4.85
CA VAL A 76 1.28 -3.92 -5.88
C VAL A 76 1.73 -2.52 -6.35
N GLY A 77 2.17 -1.67 -5.44
CA GLY A 77 2.72 -0.35 -5.77
C GLY A 77 3.96 -0.45 -6.67
N ILE A 78 4.88 -1.35 -6.34
CA ILE A 78 6.10 -1.60 -7.14
C ILE A 78 5.76 -2.08 -8.56
N LEU A 79 4.84 -3.04 -8.69
CA LEU A 79 4.52 -3.67 -9.99
C LEU A 79 3.59 -2.81 -10.85
N ALA A 80 2.51 -2.30 -10.28
CA ALA A 80 1.46 -1.59 -11.03
C ALA A 80 1.72 -0.08 -11.13
N GLY A 81 2.63 0.46 -10.31
CA GLY A 81 2.89 1.88 -10.20
C GLY A 81 1.88 2.62 -9.31
N PRO A 82 2.10 3.93 -9.08
CA PRO A 82 1.38 4.68 -8.04
C PRO A 82 -0.10 4.87 -8.36
N LEU A 83 -0.45 5.05 -9.64
CA LEU A 83 -1.82 5.27 -10.07
C LEU A 83 -2.66 3.99 -9.99
N LEU A 84 -2.19 2.90 -10.60
CA LEU A 84 -2.91 1.62 -10.55
C LEU A 84 -2.86 1.02 -9.15
N GLY A 85 -1.77 1.18 -8.40
CA GLY A 85 -1.67 0.78 -7.00
C GLY A 85 -2.74 1.44 -6.12
N ALA A 86 -2.98 2.74 -6.30
CA ALA A 86 -4.06 3.44 -5.60
C ALA A 86 -5.47 2.94 -5.99
N LEU A 87 -5.69 2.59 -7.27
CA LEU A 87 -6.95 1.99 -7.70
C LEU A 87 -7.14 0.58 -7.15
N ILE A 88 -6.07 -0.22 -7.10
CA ILE A 88 -6.09 -1.56 -6.51
C ILE A 88 -6.39 -1.47 -5.02
N ALA A 89 -5.78 -0.53 -4.30
CA ALA A 89 -6.08 -0.27 -2.90
C ALA A 89 -7.57 0.02 -2.68
N LEU A 90 -8.20 0.83 -3.52
CA LEU A 90 -9.65 1.08 -3.46
C LEU A 90 -10.46 -0.21 -3.68
N VAL A 91 -10.14 -0.98 -4.73
CA VAL A 91 -10.85 -2.22 -5.07
C VAL A 91 -10.76 -3.25 -3.94
N VAL A 92 -9.57 -3.44 -3.39
CA VAL A 92 -9.33 -4.34 -2.24
C VAL A 92 -10.16 -3.90 -1.05
N ASN A 93 -10.18 -2.60 -0.73
CA ASN A 93 -10.96 -2.07 0.39
C ASN A 93 -12.48 -2.26 0.19
N ILE A 94 -13.00 -2.06 -1.02
CA ILE A 94 -14.42 -2.31 -1.35
C ILE A 94 -14.77 -3.77 -1.11
N PHE A 95 -13.96 -4.71 -1.62
CA PHE A 95 -14.24 -6.13 -1.43
C PHE A 95 -14.07 -6.57 0.03
N SER A 96 -13.10 -6.01 0.77
CA SER A 96 -12.94 -6.27 2.20
C SER A 96 -14.14 -5.78 3.00
N ALA A 97 -14.67 -4.60 2.66
CA ALA A 97 -15.90 -4.10 3.27
C ALA A 97 -17.11 -4.98 2.96
N ALA A 98 -17.21 -5.50 1.73
CA ALA A 98 -18.29 -6.41 1.33
C ALA A 98 -18.26 -7.75 2.10
N LEU A 99 -17.08 -8.21 2.54
CA LEU A 99 -16.92 -9.40 3.37
C LEU A 99 -17.05 -9.12 4.88
N GLY A 100 -17.34 -7.89 5.29
CA GLY A 100 -17.45 -7.51 6.70
C GLY A 100 -16.11 -7.33 7.43
N HIS A 101 -14.99 -7.41 6.71
CA HIS A 101 -13.64 -7.15 7.24
C HIS A 101 -13.24 -5.67 7.18
N GLY A 102 -13.98 -4.85 6.43
CA GLY A 102 -13.77 -3.41 6.31
C GLY A 102 -14.99 -2.58 6.72
N ALA A 103 -14.75 -1.33 7.13
CA ALA A 103 -15.81 -0.36 7.39
C ALA A 103 -16.18 0.40 6.14
N VAL A 104 -17.45 0.30 5.73
CA VAL A 104 -17.99 1.02 4.58
C VAL A 104 -17.87 2.52 4.80
N GLY A 105 -18.13 3.00 6.02
CA GLY A 105 -18.02 4.41 6.40
C GLY A 105 -16.59 4.97 6.37
N LEU A 106 -15.56 4.11 6.33
CA LEU A 106 -14.15 4.50 6.38
C LEU A 106 -13.36 4.04 5.16
N LEU A 107 -14.05 3.67 4.07
CA LEU A 107 -13.43 3.35 2.78
C LEU A 107 -12.47 4.44 2.31
N GLY A 108 -12.82 5.72 2.49
CA GLY A 108 -11.95 6.84 2.14
C GLY A 108 -10.63 6.84 2.91
N ALA A 109 -10.70 6.67 4.24
CA ALA A 109 -9.52 6.62 5.10
C ALA A 109 -8.63 5.41 4.79
N ASN A 110 -9.21 4.20 4.71
CA ASN A 110 -8.45 3.00 4.42
C ASN A 110 -7.83 3.03 3.01
N THR A 111 -8.55 3.60 2.03
CA THR A 111 -7.99 3.80 0.68
C THR A 111 -6.81 4.77 0.71
N LEU A 112 -6.88 5.87 1.48
CA LEU A 112 -5.76 6.81 1.62
C LEU A 112 -4.53 6.14 2.24
N VAL A 113 -4.71 5.32 3.27
CA VAL A 113 -3.64 4.54 3.90
C VAL A 113 -2.99 3.61 2.88
N ASN A 114 -3.76 2.69 2.30
CA ASN A 114 -3.22 1.69 1.36
C ASN A 114 -2.64 2.33 0.08
N ALA A 115 -3.23 3.42 -0.41
CA ALA A 115 -2.68 4.16 -1.54
C ALA A 115 -1.35 4.83 -1.19
N SER A 116 -1.22 5.39 0.02
CA SER A 116 0.05 5.96 0.48
C SER A 116 1.16 4.91 0.55
N GLU A 117 0.85 3.69 1.00
CA GLU A 117 1.80 2.58 1.05
C GLU A 117 2.30 2.22 -0.35
N ALA A 118 1.39 2.04 -1.30
CA ALA A 118 1.71 1.72 -2.68
C ALA A 118 2.54 2.83 -3.37
N ILE A 119 2.17 4.10 -3.14
CA ILE A 119 2.87 5.25 -3.74
C ILE A 119 4.28 5.38 -3.17
N VAL A 120 4.44 5.32 -1.85
CA VAL A 120 5.74 5.43 -1.19
C VAL A 120 6.63 4.26 -1.57
N ALA A 121 6.12 3.04 -1.58
CA ALA A 121 6.88 1.86 -2.02
C ALA A 121 7.36 2.00 -3.47
N TYR A 122 6.51 2.47 -4.38
CA TYR A 122 6.92 2.68 -5.77
C TYR A 122 8.09 3.67 -5.90
N TYR A 123 7.97 4.85 -5.30
CA TYR A 123 9.01 5.88 -5.44
C TYR A 123 10.28 5.52 -4.66
N ALA A 124 10.17 4.88 -3.50
CA ALA A 124 11.32 4.35 -2.77
C ALA A 124 12.05 3.30 -3.61
N PHE A 125 11.33 2.36 -4.24
CA PHE A 125 11.93 1.35 -5.11
C PHE A 125 12.63 1.98 -6.31
N LYS A 126 11.98 2.91 -7.02
CA LYS A 126 12.60 3.63 -8.14
C LYS A 126 13.86 4.39 -7.71
N THR A 127 13.85 5.00 -6.53
CA THR A 127 15.00 5.74 -5.99
C THR A 127 16.14 4.79 -5.65
N LEU A 128 15.88 3.70 -4.92
CA LEU A 128 16.89 2.72 -4.53
C LEU A 128 17.51 2.02 -5.74
N MET A 129 16.68 1.64 -6.72
CA MET A 129 17.19 1.13 -7.99
C MET A 129 18.09 2.17 -8.67
N GLY A 130 17.71 3.45 -8.67
CA GLY A 130 18.50 4.57 -9.20
C GLY A 130 19.82 4.85 -8.47
N MET A 131 19.99 4.28 -7.28
CA MET A 131 21.24 4.27 -6.51
C MET A 131 22.02 2.97 -6.68
N ASP A 132 21.70 2.19 -7.73
CA ASP A 132 22.34 0.93 -8.10
C ASP A 132 22.25 -0.17 -7.02
N TRP A 133 21.17 -0.16 -6.23
CA TRP A 133 20.86 -1.27 -5.33
C TRP A 133 20.40 -2.50 -6.10
N ASP A 134 20.73 -3.68 -5.59
CA ASP A 134 20.18 -4.94 -6.07
C ASP A 134 18.65 -5.00 -5.88
N VAL A 135 17.98 -5.77 -6.74
CA VAL A 135 16.51 -5.85 -6.80
C VAL A 135 15.91 -6.28 -5.45
N PHE A 136 16.47 -7.30 -4.80
CA PHE A 136 15.99 -7.79 -3.50
C PHE A 136 16.04 -6.71 -2.40
N PRO A 137 17.20 -6.13 -2.03
CA PRO A 137 17.24 -5.13 -0.96
C PRO A 137 16.46 -3.87 -1.34
N ALA A 138 16.47 -3.44 -2.61
CA ALA A 138 15.69 -2.30 -3.07
C ALA A 138 14.19 -2.48 -2.85
N SER A 139 13.64 -3.61 -3.30
CA SER A 139 12.20 -3.89 -3.18
C SER A 139 11.78 -4.19 -1.74
N ALA A 140 12.61 -4.88 -0.95
CA ALA A 140 12.32 -5.14 0.45
C ALA A 140 12.29 -3.86 1.30
N SER A 141 13.30 -3.00 1.14
CA SER A 141 13.35 -1.71 1.83
C SER A 141 12.22 -0.78 1.38
N ALA A 142 11.93 -0.74 0.07
CA ALA A 142 10.85 0.08 -0.45
C ALA A 142 9.47 -0.32 0.07
N ALA A 143 9.16 -1.63 0.08
CA ALA A 143 7.91 -2.13 0.63
C ALA A 143 7.79 -1.87 2.13
N THR A 144 8.88 -2.07 2.89
CA THR A 144 8.93 -1.74 4.33
C THR A 144 8.65 -0.26 4.56
N LEU A 145 9.27 0.63 3.79
CA LEU A 145 9.06 2.08 3.88
C LEU A 145 7.62 2.47 3.52
N GLY A 146 7.05 1.85 2.48
CA GLY A 146 5.66 2.06 2.08
C GLY A 146 4.68 1.71 3.19
N LEU A 147 4.75 0.47 3.68
CA LEU A 147 3.90 -0.03 4.78
C LEU A 147 4.10 0.80 6.07
N SER A 148 5.33 1.24 6.35
CA SER A 148 5.60 2.12 7.48
C SER A 148 4.90 3.47 7.34
N ALA A 149 4.93 4.07 6.14
CA ALA A 149 4.23 5.33 5.87
C ALA A 149 2.71 5.18 6.04
N GLY A 150 2.14 4.06 5.59
CA GLY A 150 0.73 3.72 5.83
C GLY A 150 0.40 3.60 7.32
N ALA A 151 1.24 2.89 8.08
CA ALA A 151 1.07 2.73 9.52
C ALA A 151 1.08 4.08 10.26
N PHE A 152 2.00 4.98 9.91
CA PHE A 152 2.04 6.34 10.47
C PHE A 152 0.82 7.16 10.07
N LEU A 153 0.39 7.11 8.80
CA LEU A 153 -0.79 7.82 8.34
C LEU A 153 -2.06 7.32 9.05
N MET A 154 -2.20 6.01 9.19
CA MET A 154 -3.29 5.39 9.95
C MET A 154 -3.28 5.85 11.41
N GLY A 155 -2.11 5.85 12.06
CA GLY A 155 -1.96 6.35 13.43
C GLY A 155 -2.37 7.83 13.55
N ALA A 156 -1.94 8.67 12.61
CA ALA A 156 -2.32 10.07 12.56
C ALA A 156 -3.84 10.24 12.38
N ILE A 157 -4.45 9.47 11.48
CA ILE A 157 -5.91 9.47 11.26
C ILE A 157 -6.64 9.15 12.58
N ILE A 158 -6.21 8.13 13.33
CA ILE A 158 -6.83 7.74 14.60
C ILE A 158 -6.68 8.86 15.65
N VAL A 159 -5.48 9.42 15.82
CA VAL A 159 -5.22 10.45 16.82
C VAL A 159 -5.97 11.75 16.50
N ILE A 160 -6.03 12.15 15.23
CA ILE A 160 -6.74 13.36 14.78
C ILE A 160 -8.26 13.17 14.92
N SER A 161 -8.77 12.03 14.48
CA SER A 161 -10.22 11.76 14.47
C SER A 161 -10.77 11.51 15.88
N GLY A 162 -9.94 10.97 16.77
CA GLY A 162 -10.38 10.38 18.03
C GLY A 162 -11.20 9.10 17.78
N VAL A 163 -11.55 8.42 18.87
CA VAL A 163 -12.35 7.19 18.83
C VAL A 163 -13.65 7.40 19.59
N ASN A 164 -14.79 7.14 18.93
CA ASN A 164 -16.10 7.21 19.55
C ASN A 164 -16.17 6.23 20.73
N GLY A 165 -16.70 6.71 21.86
CA GLY A 165 -16.86 5.90 23.06
C GLY A 165 -15.57 5.65 23.84
N SER A 166 -14.41 6.15 23.39
CA SER A 166 -13.18 6.08 24.19
C SER A 166 -13.20 7.18 25.27
N ALA A 167 -13.04 6.77 26.53
CA ALA A 167 -12.82 7.69 27.65
C ALA A 167 -11.34 8.10 27.81
N LEU A 168 -10.47 7.61 26.90
CA LEU A 168 -9.04 7.88 26.93
C LEU A 168 -8.77 9.36 26.63
N PRO A 169 -8.01 10.07 27.48
CA PRO A 169 -7.42 11.35 27.12
C PRO A 169 -6.60 11.23 25.84
N ARG A 170 -6.50 12.31 25.06
CA ARG A 170 -5.78 12.31 23.77
C ARG A 170 -4.31 11.89 23.90
N GLY A 171 -3.66 12.20 25.03
CA GLY A 171 -2.29 11.76 25.33
C GLY A 171 -2.19 10.23 25.39
N ASP A 172 -3.08 9.59 26.15
CA ASP A 172 -3.09 8.13 26.33
C ASP A 172 -3.49 7.41 25.04
N LEU A 173 -4.42 7.98 24.27
CA LEU A 173 -4.75 7.49 22.92
C LEU A 173 -3.52 7.52 22.02
N THR A 174 -2.70 8.58 22.09
CA THR A 174 -1.47 8.69 21.28
C THR A 174 -0.46 7.61 21.65
N VAL A 175 -0.29 7.31 22.95
CA VAL A 175 0.61 6.24 23.40
C VAL A 175 0.10 4.87 22.92
N ALA A 176 -1.20 4.61 23.03
CA ALA A 176 -1.79 3.37 22.54
C ALA A 176 -1.62 3.20 21.02
N VAL A 177 -1.87 4.27 20.26
CA VAL A 177 -1.67 4.31 18.82
C VAL A 177 -0.19 4.13 18.46
N ALA A 178 0.74 4.72 19.22
CA ALA A 178 2.17 4.54 18.98
C ALA A 178 2.60 3.07 19.15
N GLY A 179 2.07 2.37 20.15
CA GLY A 179 2.31 0.92 20.33
C GLY A 179 1.79 0.09 19.16
N LEU A 180 0.59 0.44 18.67
CA LEU A 180 0.00 -0.15 17.47
C LEU A 180 0.83 0.10 16.21
N VAL A 181 1.26 1.35 15.97
CA VAL A 181 2.15 1.69 14.85
C VAL A 181 3.42 0.86 14.95
N GLY A 182 4.02 0.75 16.14
CA GLY A 182 5.20 -0.08 16.39
C GLY A 182 5.01 -1.55 15.99
N LEU A 183 3.86 -2.14 16.32
CA LEU A 183 3.52 -3.50 15.88
C LEU A 183 3.41 -3.59 14.35
N ASN A 184 2.76 -2.61 13.72
CA ASN A 184 2.63 -2.55 12.25
C ASN A 184 3.99 -2.40 11.57
N LEU A 185 4.95 -1.67 12.17
CA LEU A 185 6.31 -1.56 11.64
C LEU A 185 7.04 -2.92 11.67
N GLY A 186 6.81 -3.72 12.72
CA GLY A 186 7.33 -5.10 12.77
C GLY A 186 6.81 -5.96 11.62
N VAL A 187 5.52 -5.86 11.32
CA VAL A 187 4.90 -6.57 10.20
C VAL A 187 5.34 -6.02 8.85
N ALA A 188 5.53 -4.70 8.74
CA ALA A 188 6.06 -4.05 7.55
C ALA A 188 7.42 -4.61 7.13
N VAL A 189 8.30 -4.95 8.08
CA VAL A 189 9.59 -5.59 7.80
C VAL A 189 9.40 -7.00 7.25
N ILE A 190 8.54 -7.81 7.87
CA ILE A 190 8.28 -9.19 7.44
C ILE A 190 7.68 -9.21 6.03
N GLU A 191 6.68 -8.38 5.78
CA GLU A 191 6.03 -8.26 4.48
C GLU A 191 6.95 -7.61 3.44
N GLY A 192 7.83 -6.69 3.87
CA GLY A 192 8.90 -6.14 3.05
C GLY A 192 9.84 -7.23 2.54
N LEU A 193 10.32 -8.12 3.42
CA LEU A 193 11.16 -9.24 3.01
C LEU A 193 10.45 -10.18 2.02
N LEU A 194 9.18 -10.51 2.29
CA LEU A 194 8.35 -11.30 1.37
C LEU A 194 8.24 -10.62 0.00
N THR A 195 7.97 -9.31 -0.02
CA THR A 195 7.91 -8.52 -1.24
C THR A 195 9.26 -8.56 -1.98
N GLY A 196 10.37 -8.46 -1.24
CA GLY A 196 11.72 -8.59 -1.78
C GLY A 196 11.92 -9.89 -2.56
N PHE A 197 11.55 -11.02 -1.95
CA PHE A 197 11.63 -12.32 -2.61
C PHE A 197 10.73 -12.43 -3.84
N ILE A 198 9.49 -11.94 -3.75
CA ILE A 198 8.54 -11.98 -4.87
C ILE A 198 9.07 -11.15 -6.04
N VAL A 199 9.53 -9.92 -5.79
CA VAL A 199 10.04 -9.03 -6.85
C VAL A 199 11.32 -9.60 -7.45
N GLN A 200 12.23 -10.15 -6.64
CA GLN A 200 13.44 -10.82 -7.13
C GLN A 200 13.12 -12.01 -8.03
N PHE A 201 12.14 -12.83 -7.66
CA PHE A 201 11.67 -13.96 -8.47
C PHE A 201 11.01 -13.48 -9.77
N LEU A 202 10.15 -12.46 -9.71
CA LEU A 202 9.54 -11.90 -10.91
C LEU A 202 10.59 -11.28 -11.83
N ALA A 203 11.62 -10.64 -11.30
CA ALA A 203 12.72 -10.11 -12.10
C ALA A 203 13.49 -11.20 -12.84
N SER A 204 13.63 -12.41 -12.28
CA SER A 204 14.32 -13.52 -12.95
C SER A 204 13.47 -14.27 -13.96
N VAL A 205 12.14 -14.34 -13.78
CA VAL A 205 11.23 -15.12 -14.66
C VAL A 205 10.49 -14.25 -15.68
N ARG A 206 10.11 -13.02 -15.29
CA ARG A 206 9.32 -12.05 -16.08
C ARG A 206 9.80 -10.62 -15.81
N PRO A 207 11.03 -10.25 -16.21
CA PRO A 207 11.60 -8.92 -15.97
C PRO A 207 10.77 -7.77 -16.55
N ASP A 208 9.96 -8.06 -17.57
CA ASP A 208 8.99 -7.13 -18.17
C ASP A 208 7.95 -6.61 -17.16
N LEU A 209 7.64 -7.37 -16.12
CA LEU A 209 6.64 -7.00 -15.11
C LEU A 209 7.18 -6.03 -14.03
N VAL A 210 8.50 -5.99 -13.84
CA VAL A 210 9.14 -5.14 -12.81
C VAL A 210 9.60 -3.79 -13.39
N GLY A 211 9.43 -3.59 -14.70
CA GLY A 211 9.83 -2.35 -15.38
C GLY A 211 11.34 -2.09 -15.32
N LEU A 212 12.14 -3.16 -15.24
CA LEU A 212 13.60 -3.15 -15.26
C LEU A 212 14.17 -3.17 -16.69
N THR A 213 13.34 -3.49 -17.69
CA THR A 213 13.74 -3.70 -19.09
C THR A 213 14.19 -2.42 -19.82
N ASP A 214 13.88 -1.23 -19.30
CA ASP A 214 14.36 0.06 -19.85
C ASP A 214 15.83 0.38 -19.47
N ARG A 215 16.45 -0.42 -18.58
CA ARG A 215 17.85 -0.22 -18.17
C ARG A 215 18.85 -0.80 -19.16
N ASP A 216 18.63 -2.01 -19.64
CA ASP A 216 19.54 -2.67 -20.59
C ASP A 216 19.63 -1.92 -21.92
N THR A 217 18.52 -1.33 -22.39
CA THR A 217 18.52 -0.49 -23.60
C THR A 217 19.29 0.81 -23.46
N ARG A 218 19.55 1.29 -22.24
CA ARG A 218 20.29 2.53 -21.99
C ARG A 218 21.80 2.28 -21.86
N GLU A 219 22.20 1.13 -21.32
CA GLU A 219 23.60 0.72 -21.28
C GLU A 219 24.11 0.25 -22.65
N GLU A 220 23.30 -0.49 -23.44
CA GLU A 220 23.68 -0.88 -24.81
C GLU A 220 23.94 0.33 -25.73
N THR A 221 23.24 1.45 -25.55
CA THR A 221 23.42 2.64 -26.40
C THR A 221 24.73 3.41 -26.15
N THR A 222 25.53 3.02 -25.16
CA THR A 222 26.87 3.61 -24.93
C THR A 222 28.02 2.74 -25.47
N GLY A 223 27.69 1.57 -26.03
CA GLY A 223 28.65 0.67 -26.66
C GLY A 223 28.81 0.92 -28.15
N VAL A 224 29.86 1.66 -28.50
CA VAL A 224 30.53 1.64 -29.82
C VAL A 224 29.67 1.98 -31.05
N THR A 225 29.78 3.22 -31.49
CA THR A 225 29.84 3.54 -32.92
C THR A 225 30.95 4.56 -33.14
N ALA A 226 31.98 4.13 -33.88
CA ALA A 226 33.07 4.86 -34.53
C ALA A 226 33.43 6.28 -34.06
#